data_AF-A0A497C7A8-F1
#
_entry.id   AF-A0A497C7A8-F1
#
_cell.length_a   1.000
_cell.length_b   1.000
_cell.length_c   1.000
_cell.angle_alpha   90.00
_cell.angle_beta   90.00
_cell.angle_gamma   90.00
#
_symmetry.space_group_name_H-M   'P 1'
#
loop_
_entity.id
_entity.type
_entity.pdbx_description
1 polymer ?
#
loop_
_entity_poly.entity_id
_entity_poly.type
_entity_poly.pdbx_seq_one_letter_code
_entity_poly.pdbx_strand_id
1 'polypeptide(L)'
;MKNFLWGAATSAHQVEGGNFSNDWWQFEQGGFIHDGSSSNPSCDHYHQFERDLNLLKDLGCNAYRFSVEWSRVQPKEGVFSHREIDHYHRLLDSLLERDIIPVVTLH
;
A
#
# COMPACT_ATOMS: atom_id res chain seq x y z
N MET A 1 4.20 -26.86 11.06
CA MET A 1 4.68 -25.53 10.61
C MET A 1 4.43 -25.22 9.13
N LYS A 2 4.21 -26.20 8.23
CA LYS A 2 4.03 -25.96 6.77
C LYS A 2 2.85 -25.05 6.35
N ASN A 3 1.97 -24.64 7.27
CA ASN A 3 0.79 -23.81 6.98
C ASN A 3 0.73 -22.51 7.83
N PHE A 4 1.79 -22.19 8.58
CA PHE A 4 1.80 -20.97 9.38
C PHE A 4 2.26 -19.79 8.53
N LEU A 5 1.52 -18.68 8.57
CA LEU A 5 1.86 -17.48 7.82
C LEU A 5 2.81 -16.59 8.63
N TRP A 6 3.95 -16.30 8.05
CA TRP A 6 4.94 -15.33 8.52
C TRP A 6 5.05 -14.23 7.48
N GLY A 7 4.67 -13.01 7.87
CA GLY A 7 4.57 -11.91 6.93
C GLY A 7 4.79 -10.56 7.58
N ALA A 8 4.86 -9.54 6.73
CA ALA A 8 4.86 -8.15 7.12
C ALA A 8 3.50 -7.50 6.79
N ALA A 9 3.26 -6.32 7.34
CA ALA A 9 2.05 -5.56 7.07
C ALA A 9 2.35 -4.07 6.87
N THR A 10 1.62 -3.44 5.96
CA THR A 10 1.66 -1.99 5.68
C THR A 10 0.24 -1.43 5.55
N SER A 11 0.14 -0.11 5.48
CA SER A 11 -1.07 0.58 5.01
C SER A 11 -0.69 1.55 3.89
N ALA A 12 -1.57 1.69 2.90
CA ALA A 12 -1.32 2.45 1.69
C ALA A 12 -0.86 3.89 1.97
N HIS A 13 -1.63 4.64 2.77
CA HIS A 13 -1.28 6.02 3.11
C HIS A 13 0.09 6.15 3.81
N GLN A 14 0.48 5.14 4.60
CA GLN A 14 1.74 5.16 5.32
C GLN A 14 2.95 4.87 4.45
N VAL A 15 2.83 4.21 3.29
CA VAL A 15 4.01 3.76 2.51
C VAL A 15 4.00 4.17 1.04
N GLU A 16 2.83 4.36 0.41
CA GLU A 16 2.74 4.59 -1.03
C GLU A 16 3.26 5.96 -1.46
N GLY A 17 2.92 7.01 -0.71
CA GLY A 17 3.15 8.39 -1.13
C GLY A 17 2.23 8.85 -2.26
N GLY A 18 2.33 10.12 -2.66
CA GLY A 18 1.67 10.65 -3.87
C GLY A 18 0.14 10.59 -3.89
N ASN A 19 -0.52 10.56 -2.73
CA ASN A 19 -1.97 10.67 -2.61
C ASN A 19 -2.35 11.92 -1.82
N PHE A 20 -3.09 12.82 -2.46
CA PHE A 20 -3.46 14.13 -1.91
C PHE A 20 -4.97 14.28 -1.66
N SER A 21 -5.72 13.19 -1.81
CA SER A 21 -7.19 13.21 -1.91
C SER A 21 -7.89 12.47 -0.78
N ASN A 22 -7.23 12.25 0.36
CA ASN A 22 -7.84 11.59 1.52
C ASN A 22 -7.85 12.47 2.78
N ASP A 23 -8.60 12.03 3.79
CA ASP A 23 -8.81 12.77 5.03
C ASP A 23 -7.51 12.94 5.83
N TRP A 24 -6.63 11.93 5.79
CA TRP A 24 -5.34 11.99 6.47
C TRP A 24 -4.40 13.02 5.85
N TRP A 25 -4.37 13.15 4.52
CA TRP A 25 -3.64 14.22 3.82
C TRP A 25 -4.15 15.59 4.26
N GLN A 26 -5.47 15.78 4.35
CA GLN A 26 -6.03 17.06 4.81
C GLN A 26 -5.68 17.32 6.28
N PHE A 27 -5.72 16.29 7.13
CA PHE A 27 -5.37 16.37 8.53
C PHE A 27 -3.92 16.80 8.73
N GLU A 28 -2.96 16.22 8.01
CA GLU A 28 -1.55 16.59 8.15
C GLU A 28 -1.27 18.04 7.72
N GLN A 29 -2.01 18.59 6.74
CA GLN A 29 -1.91 20.01 6.37
C GLN A 29 -2.40 20.95 7.50
N GLY A 30 -3.15 20.45 8.47
CA GLY A 30 -3.65 21.21 9.61
C GLY A 30 -2.62 21.50 10.70
N GLY A 31 -1.37 21.01 10.56
CA GLY A 31 -0.32 21.22 11.55
C GLY A 31 -0.47 20.35 12.81
N PHE A 32 -1.22 19.26 12.71
CA PHE A 32 -1.46 18.31 13.82
C PHE A 32 -0.37 17.24 13.95
N ILE A 33 0.52 17.12 12.97
CA ILE A 33 1.64 16.17 13.00
C ILE A 33 2.76 16.76 13.85
N HIS A 34 3.23 16.00 14.84
CA HIS A 34 4.20 16.44 15.84
C HIS A 34 5.49 17.04 15.24
N ASP A 35 6.02 16.43 14.17
CA ASP A 35 7.24 16.87 13.49
C ASP A 35 6.95 17.68 12.21
N GLY A 36 5.67 17.95 11.90
CA GLY A 36 5.25 18.62 10.68
C GLY A 36 5.50 17.84 9.39
N SER A 37 5.81 16.55 9.46
CA SER A 37 5.96 15.69 8.28
C SER A 37 4.62 15.46 7.57
N SER A 38 4.72 15.00 6.31
CA SER A 38 3.58 14.63 5.48
C SER A 38 3.80 13.24 4.88
N SER A 39 2.71 12.62 4.45
CA SER A 39 2.69 11.32 3.77
C SER A 39 3.31 11.34 2.37
N ASN A 40 3.78 12.49 1.88
CA ASN A 40 4.45 12.60 0.59
C ASN A 40 5.95 12.97 0.76
N PRO A 41 6.89 12.17 0.22
CA PRO A 41 6.69 10.97 -0.62
C PRO A 41 6.53 9.66 0.17
N SER A 42 6.59 9.71 1.51
CA SER A 42 6.67 8.50 2.36
C SER A 42 7.81 7.57 1.92
N CYS A 43 7.58 6.26 1.82
CA CYS A 43 8.53 5.24 1.36
C CYS A 43 8.54 5.08 -0.16
N ASP A 44 7.69 5.80 -0.89
CA ASP A 44 7.55 5.70 -2.35
C ASP A 44 7.21 4.28 -2.84
N HIS A 45 6.47 3.51 -2.02
CA HIS A 45 6.07 2.13 -2.34
C HIS A 45 5.23 2.07 -3.63
N TYR A 46 4.51 3.13 -3.96
CA TYR A 46 3.73 3.21 -5.20
C TYR A 46 4.57 2.95 -6.46
N HIS A 47 5.82 3.44 -6.47
CA HIS A 47 6.74 3.23 -7.59
C HIS A 47 7.73 2.08 -7.33
N GLN A 48 8.03 1.79 -6.06
CA GLN A 48 9.09 0.85 -5.67
C GLN A 48 8.59 -0.52 -5.18
N PHE A 49 7.29 -0.83 -5.26
CA PHE A 49 6.76 -2.07 -4.69
C PHE A 49 7.50 -3.33 -5.17
N GLU A 50 7.94 -3.42 -6.42
CA GLU A 50 8.72 -4.57 -6.92
C GLU A 50 9.99 -4.83 -6.10
N ARG A 51 10.70 -3.75 -5.74
CA ARG A 51 11.89 -3.82 -4.89
C ARG A 51 11.51 -4.26 -3.49
N ASP A 52 10.44 -3.72 -2.94
CA ASP A 52 9.98 -4.05 -1.59
C ASP A 52 9.48 -5.49 -1.48
N LEU A 53 8.81 -6.00 -2.52
CA LEU A 53 8.39 -7.40 -2.60
C LEU A 53 9.57 -8.37 -2.71
N ASN A 54 10.65 -7.97 -3.40
CA ASN A 54 11.90 -8.74 -3.38
C ASN A 54 12.48 -8.80 -1.95
N LEU A 55 12.47 -7.69 -1.22
CA LEU A 55 12.93 -7.67 0.17
C LEU A 55 12.10 -8.59 1.06
N LEU A 56 10.77 -8.63 0.89
CA LEU A 56 9.91 -9.58 1.62
C LEU A 56 10.29 -11.03 1.33
N LYS A 57 10.57 -11.36 0.06
CA LYS A 57 11.01 -12.69 -0.33
C LYS A 57 12.36 -13.05 0.29
N ASP A 58 13.32 -12.13 0.25
CA ASP A 58 14.67 -12.32 0.82
C ASP A 58 14.64 -12.48 2.35
N LEU A 59 13.69 -11.82 3.02
CA LEU A 59 13.44 -11.98 4.46
C LEU A 59 12.73 -13.30 4.81
N GLY A 60 12.29 -14.08 3.82
CA GLY A 60 11.59 -15.34 4.01
C GLY A 60 10.11 -15.19 4.38
N CYS A 61 9.51 -14.03 4.12
CA CYS A 61 8.07 -13.85 4.30
C CYS A 61 7.29 -14.69 3.28
N ASN A 62 6.20 -15.31 3.73
CA ASN A 62 5.27 -16.06 2.89
C ASN A 62 3.86 -15.43 2.83
N ALA A 63 3.67 -14.30 3.51
CA ALA A 63 2.45 -13.49 3.42
C ALA A 63 2.78 -12.00 3.47
N TYR A 64 1.95 -11.17 2.85
CA TYR A 64 2.04 -9.72 2.94
C TYR A 64 0.64 -9.12 3.08
N ARG A 65 0.42 -8.39 4.18
CA ARG A 65 -0.82 -7.65 4.38
C ARG A 65 -0.64 -6.20 3.94
N PHE A 66 -1.48 -5.72 3.05
CA PHE A 66 -1.49 -4.32 2.63
C PHE A 66 -2.93 -3.81 2.54
N SER A 67 -3.10 -2.49 2.66
CA SER A 67 -4.41 -1.87 2.45
C SER A 67 -4.52 -1.27 1.05
N VAL A 68 -5.75 -1.16 0.55
CA VAL A 68 -6.07 -0.42 -0.67
C VAL A 68 -6.40 1.03 -0.29
N GLU A 69 -5.83 2.01 -0.99
CA GLU A 69 -6.19 3.42 -0.80
C GLU A 69 -7.48 3.74 -1.55
N TRP A 70 -8.58 3.85 -0.80
CA TRP A 70 -9.90 4.07 -1.40
C TRP A 70 -9.98 5.37 -2.19
N SER A 71 -9.34 6.45 -1.74
CA SER A 71 -9.34 7.73 -2.46
C SER A 71 -8.59 7.68 -3.80
N ARG A 72 -7.71 6.69 -4.01
CA ARG A 72 -7.12 6.39 -5.33
C ARG A 72 -8.12 5.64 -6.21
N VAL A 73 -8.73 4.59 -5.67
CA VAL A 73 -9.65 3.71 -6.42
C VAL A 73 -10.94 4.44 -6.80
N GLN A 74 -11.51 5.20 -5.86
CA GLN A 74 -12.71 5.99 -6.03
C GLN A 74 -12.48 7.44 -5.54
N PRO A 75 -11.81 8.29 -6.35
CA PRO A 75 -11.51 9.67 -5.95
C PRO A 75 -12.75 10.57 -5.81
N LYS A 76 -13.86 10.17 -6.44
CA LYS A 76 -15.17 10.79 -6.27
C LYS A 76 -16.21 9.68 -6.23
N GLU A 77 -17.28 9.89 -5.47
CA GLU A 77 -18.39 8.93 -5.39
C GLU A 77 -18.86 8.51 -6.79
N GLY A 78 -18.92 7.21 -7.03
CA GLY A 78 -19.31 6.61 -8.32
C GLY A 78 -18.25 6.69 -9.43
N VAL A 79 -17.13 7.39 -9.24
CA VAL A 79 -16.04 7.51 -10.23
C VAL A 79 -14.89 6.59 -9.85
N PHE A 80 -14.69 5.52 -10.60
CA PHE A 80 -13.64 4.54 -10.35
C PHE A 80 -12.43 4.74 -11.29
N SER A 81 -11.23 4.74 -10.71
CA SER A 81 -9.98 4.84 -11.46
C SER A 81 -9.47 3.45 -11.86
N HIS A 82 -9.64 3.10 -13.13
CA HIS A 82 -9.09 1.85 -13.68
C HIS A 82 -7.56 1.78 -13.53
N ARG A 83 -6.87 2.92 -13.66
CA ARG A 83 -5.41 2.99 -13.48
C ARG A 83 -4.97 2.54 -12.09
N GLU A 84 -5.70 2.95 -11.05
CA GLU A 84 -5.34 2.59 -9.67
C GLU A 84 -5.75 1.15 -9.35
N ILE A 85 -6.85 0.67 -9.94
CA ILE A 85 -7.23 -0.75 -9.92
C ILE A 85 -6.12 -1.60 -10.56
N ASP A 86 -5.62 -1.21 -11.74
CA ASP A 86 -4.53 -1.89 -12.44
C ASP A 86 -3.22 -1.86 -11.63
N HIS A 87 -2.97 -0.79 -10.86
CA HIS A 87 -1.83 -0.74 -9.94
C HIS A 87 -1.91 -1.84 -8.86
N TYR A 88 -3.06 -1.98 -8.18
CA TYR A 88 -3.24 -3.02 -7.18
C TYR A 88 -3.27 -4.44 -7.78
N HIS A 89 -3.78 -4.60 -9.00
CA HIS A 89 -3.65 -5.86 -9.74
C HIS A 89 -2.18 -6.24 -9.96
N ARG A 90 -1.35 -5.32 -10.43
CA ARG A 90 0.09 -5.59 -10.60
C ARG A 90 0.78 -5.94 -9.27
N LEU A 91 0.41 -5.27 -8.18
CA LEU A 91 0.93 -5.61 -6.85
C LEU A 91 0.55 -7.05 -6.43
N LEU A 92 -0.70 -7.45 -6.66
CA LEU A 92 -1.18 -8.81 -6.39
C LEU A 92 -0.46 -9.86 -7.24
N ASP A 93 -0.35 -9.63 -8.54
CA ASP A 93 0.34 -10.53 -9.47
C ASP A 93 1.81 -10.71 -9.03
N SER A 94 2.48 -9.60 -8.69
CA SER A 94 3.88 -9.59 -8.24
C SER A 94 4.10 -10.34 -6.93
N LEU A 95 3.13 -10.33 -6.01
CA LEU A 95 3.17 -11.12 -4.78
C LEU A 95 3.05 -12.61 -5.08
N LEU A 96 2.10 -12.99 -5.95
CA LEU A 96 1.85 -14.37 -6.34
C LEU A 96 3.04 -14.98 -7.09
N GLU A 97 3.68 -14.22 -7.98
CA GLU A 97 4.92 -14.61 -8.67
C GLU A 97 6.08 -14.94 -7.71
N ARG A 98 6.02 -14.43 -6.48
CA ARG A 98 7.03 -14.65 -5.43
C ARG A 98 6.58 -15.69 -4.39
N ASP A 99 5.48 -16.39 -4.61
CA ASP A 99 4.85 -17.29 -3.63
C ASP A 99 4.51 -16.60 -2.30
N ILE A 100 4.19 -15.30 -2.32
CA ILE A 100 3.77 -14.54 -1.14
C ILE A 100 2.26 -14.40 -1.16
N ILE A 101 1.59 -14.87 -0.11
CA ILE A 101 0.13 -14.81 -0.01
C ILE A 101 -0.31 -13.36 0.28
N PRO A 102 -1.10 -12.73 -0.61
CA PRO A 102 -1.64 -11.40 -0.35
C PRO A 102 -2.77 -11.48 0.69
N VAL A 103 -2.76 -10.55 1.65
CA VAL A 103 -3.84 -10.34 2.62
C VAL A 103 -4.32 -8.89 2.48
N VAL A 104 -5.48 -8.70 1.88
CA VAL A 104 -5.96 -7.35 1.55
C VAL A 104 -6.80 -6.77 2.68
N THR A 105 -6.44 -5.57 3.12
CA THR A 105 -7.25 -4.73 4.02
C THR A 105 -8.02 -3.69 3.20
N LEU A 106 -9.33 -3.65 3.36
CA LEU A 106 -10.18 -2.68 2.64
C LEU A 106 -10.35 -1.35 3.40
N HIS A 107 -10.21 -1.38 4.73
CA HIS A 107 -10.26 -0.22 5.61
C HIS A 107 -9.55 -0.52 6.93
#